data_AF-A0AAT9LRF5-F1
#
_entry.id   AF-A0AAT9LRF5-F1
#
_cell.length_a   1.000
_cell.length_b   1.000
_cell.length_c   1.000
_cell.angle_alpha   90.00
_cell.angle_beta   90.00
_cell.angle_gamma   90.00
#
_symmetry.space_group_name_H-M   'P 1'
#
loop_
_entity.id
_entity.type
_entity.pdbx_description
1 polymer ?
#
loop_
_entity_poly.entity_id
_entity_poly.type
_entity_poly.pdbx_seq_one_letter_code
_entity_poly.pdbx_strand_id
1 'polypeptide(L)' 'MREILKTDGIDPAPHQAITTWAAFLRSQGEAILAMDFIETITLTGQRQYILAAIHHAGRRVHVLGITAPPTHA' A
#
# COMPACT_ATOMS: atom_id res chain seq x y z
N MET A 1 20.36 -4.87 3.02
CA MET A 1 19.12 -5.58 3.41
C MET A 1 19.39 -7.03 3.81
N ARG A 2 19.80 -7.92 2.90
CA ARG A 2 20.07 -9.34 3.22
C ARG A 2 21.19 -9.54 4.25
N GLU A 3 22.18 -8.64 4.25
CA GLU A 3 23.28 -8.64 5.22
C GLU A 3 22.82 -8.19 6.62
N ILE A 4 21.97 -7.15 6.68
CA ILE A 4 21.38 -6.63 7.93
C ILE A 4 20.52 -7.70 8.63
N LEU A 5 19.66 -8.39 7.87
CA LEU A 5 18.82 -9.46 8.40
C LEU A 5 19.63 -10.63 8.98
N LYS A 6 20.78 -10.94 8.37
CA LYS A 6 21.71 -11.96 8.89
C LYS A 6 22.38 -11.51 10.18
N THR A 7 22.78 -10.24 10.29
CA THR A 7 23.36 -9.68 11.52
C THR A 7 22.37 -9.73 12.68
N ASP A 8 21.08 -9.58 12.39
CA ASP A 8 19.98 -9.66 13.37
C ASP A 8 19.50 -11.11 13.64
N GLY A 9 20.20 -12.12 13.11
CA GLY A 9 19.88 -13.54 13.35
C GLY A 9 18.58 -14.02 12.69
N ILE A 10 18.06 -13.27 11.72
CA ILE A 10 16.84 -13.63 10.98
C ILE A 10 17.23 -14.55 9.83
N ASP A 11 16.89 -15.83 9.98
CA ASP A 11 17.17 -16.85 8.97
C ASP A 11 16.40 -16.54 7.68
N PRO A 12 17.00 -16.75 6.49
CA PRO A 12 16.34 -16.42 5.24
C PRO A 12 15.08 -17.28 5.08
N ALA A 13 14.01 -16.67 4.58
CA ALA A 13 12.73 -17.35 4.42
C ALA A 13 12.88 -18.68 3.64
N PRO A 14 12.21 -19.77 4.07
CA PRO A 14 12.27 -21.06 3.40
C PRO A 14 11.77 -20.97 1.95
N HIS A 15 12.23 -21.91 1.12
CA HIS A 15 12.07 -21.94 -0.33
C HIS A 15 10.64 -21.55 -0.76
N GLN A 16 10.49 -20.32 -1.27
CA GLN A 16 9.21 -19.79 -1.69
C GLN A 16 8.72 -20.62 -2.88
N ALA A 17 7.51 -21.19 -2.79
CA ALA A 17 6.84 -21.74 -3.95
C ALA A 17 6.84 -20.65 -5.03
N ILE A 18 7.54 -20.88 -6.15
CA ILE A 18 7.76 -19.88 -7.19
C ILE A 18 6.46 -19.71 -7.98
N THR A 19 5.49 -19.04 -7.38
CA THR A 19 4.39 -18.43 -8.12
C THR A 19 4.96 -17.19 -8.76
N THR A 20 4.96 -17.13 -10.09
CA THR A 20 5.40 -15.91 -10.77
C THR A 20 4.52 -14.75 -10.31
N TRP A 21 5.11 -13.56 -10.19
CA TRP A 21 4.37 -12.36 -9.81
C TRP A 21 3.12 -12.16 -10.69
N ALA A 22 3.23 -12.45 -11.98
CA ALA A 22 2.11 -12.41 -12.92
C ALA A 22 1.01 -13.44 -12.62
N ALA A 23 1.35 -14.66 -12.22
CA ALA A 23 0.37 -15.69 -11.87
C ALA A 23 -0.37 -15.35 -10.57
N PHE A 24 0.34 -14.79 -9.58
CA PHE A 24 -0.25 -14.30 -8.33
C PHE A 24 -1.21 -13.13 -8.59
N LEU A 25 -0.76 -12.11 -9.34
CA LEU A 25 -1.61 -10.97 -9.68
C LEU A 25 -2.83 -11.38 -10.52
N ARG A 26 -2.71 -12.39 -11.38
CA ARG A 26 -3.83 -12.90 -12.16
C ARG A 26 -4.85 -13.65 -11.29
N SER A 27 -4.40 -14.48 -10.35
CA SER A 27 -5.31 -15.23 -9.46
C SER A 27 -5.98 -14.35 -8.42
N GLN A 28 -5.35 -13.25 -8.04
CA GLN A 28 -5.85 -12.30 -7.05
C GLN A 28 -6.40 -11.00 -7.68
N GLY A 29 -6.41 -10.86 -9.00
CA GLY A 29 -6.68 -9.59 -9.69
C GLY A 29 -8.08 -9.00 -9.43
N GLU A 30 -9.05 -9.83 -9.06
CA GLU A 30 -10.38 -9.37 -8.63
C GLU A 30 -10.43 -8.97 -7.15
N ALA A 31 -9.52 -9.48 -6.32
CA ALA A 31 -9.44 -9.24 -4.88
C ALA A 31 -8.34 -8.24 -4.47
N ILE A 32 -7.37 -7.96 -5.34
CA ILE A 32 -6.29 -7.01 -5.07
C ILE A 32 -6.87 -5.59 -5.08
N LEU A 33 -6.92 -5.03 -3.88
CA LEU A 33 -7.15 -3.63 -3.62
C LEU A 33 -5.78 -2.95 -3.52
N ALA A 34 -5.50 -2.00 -4.41
CA ALA A 34 -4.38 -1.10 -4.16
C ALA A 34 -4.80 -0.09 -3.10
N MET A 35 -3.89 0.25 -2.20
CA MET A 35 -4.07 1.34 -1.27
C MET A 35 -3.03 2.41 -1.55
N ASP A 36 -3.44 3.66 -1.60
CA ASP A 36 -2.56 4.78 -1.87
C ASP A 36 -3.01 6.05 -1.10
N PHE A 37 -2.11 7.02 -0.99
CA PHE A 37 -2.37 8.32 -0.39
C PHE A 37 -2.50 9.42 -1.45
N ILE A 38 -3.53 10.25 -1.31
CA ILE A 38 -3.75 11.44 -2.13
C ILE A 38 -3.58 12.68 -1.26
N GLU A 39 -2.71 13.58 -1.69
CA GLU A 39 -2.56 14.90 -1.07
C GLU A 39 -3.49 15.91 -1.76
N THR A 40 -4.25 16.67 -0.99
CA THR A 40 -5.11 17.74 -1.50
C THR A 40 -5.02 19.00 -0.64
N ILE A 41 -5.43 20.13 -1.21
CA ILE A 41 -5.56 21.41 -0.52
C ILE A 41 -7.02 21.83 -0.59
N THR A 42 -7.62 22.07 0.57
CA THR A 42 -9.00 22.55 0.70
C THR A 42 -9.14 24.02 0.29
N LEU A 43 -10.37 24.48 0.11
CA LEU A 43 -10.65 25.89 -0.22
C LEU A 43 -10.10 26.88 0.82
N THR A 44 -9.93 26.45 2.07
CA THR A 44 -9.36 27.26 3.16
C THR A 44 -7.83 27.18 3.22
N GLY A 45 -7.18 26.57 2.23
CA GLY A 45 -5.73 26.39 2.16
C GLY A 45 -5.19 25.29 3.08
N GLN A 46 -6.05 24.50 3.74
CA GLN A 46 -5.60 23.41 4.60
C GLN A 46 -5.26 22.18 3.77
N ARG A 47 -4.05 21.65 3.97
CA ARG A 47 -3.59 20.40 3.37
C ARG A 47 -4.33 19.22 4.03
N GLN A 48 -4.68 18.22 3.25
CA GLN A 48 -5.28 16.96 3.73
C GLN A 48 -4.64 15.78 3.02
N TYR A 49 -4.50 14.68 3.75
CA TYR A 49 -4.06 13.38 3.23
C TYR A 49 -5.26 12.43 3.24
N ILE A 50 -5.55 11.84 2.08
CA ILE A 50 -6.66 10.90 1.90
C ILE A 50 -6.08 9.52 1.70
N LEU A 51 -6.48 8.55 2.53
CA LEU A 51 -6.19 7.14 2.27
C LEU A 51 -7.30 6.58 1.37
N ALA A 52 -6.91 6.08 0.20
CA ALA A 52 -7.82 5.56 -0.80
C ALA A 52 -7.57 4.07 -1.05
N ALA A 53 -8.66 3.32 -1.19
CA ALA A 53 -8.70 1.94 -1.63
C ALA A 53 -9.16 1.91 -3.10
N ILE A 54 -8.31 1.39 -3.98
CA ILE A 54 -8.50 1.41 -5.44
C ILE A 54 -8.72 -0.02 -5.93
N HIS A 55 -9.94 -0.30 -6.38
CA HIS A 55 -10.28 -1.56 -7.02
C HIS A 55 -10.04 -1.44 -8.53
N HIS A 56 -8.96 -2.07 -8.99
CA HIS A 56 -8.52 -1.96 -10.39
C HIS A 56 -9.52 -2.56 -11.39
N ALA A 57 -10.16 -3.68 -11.03
CA ALA A 57 -11.10 -4.38 -11.92
C ALA A 57 -12.34 -3.53 -12.25
N GLY A 58 -12.84 -2.76 -11.28
CA GLY A 58 -14.04 -1.94 -11.43
C GLY A 58 -13.80 -0.44 -11.63
N ARG A 59 -12.54 0.02 -11.66
CA ARG A 59 -12.17 1.45 -11.58
C ARG A 59 -12.89 2.18 -10.44
N ARG A 60 -13.05 1.51 -9.29
CA ARG A 60 -13.72 2.08 -8.12
C ARG A 60 -12.67 2.56 -7.12
N VAL A 61 -12.91 3.73 -6.56
CA VAL A 61 -12.10 4.29 -5.47
C VAL A 61 -12.99 4.46 -4.26
N HIS A 62 -12.53 3.96 -3.12
CA HIS A 62 -13.18 4.12 -1.83
C HIS A 62 -12.28 4.93 -0.90
N VAL A 63 -12.84 5.96 -0.27
CA VAL A 63 -12.12 6.78 0.72
C VAL A 63 -12.19 6.05 2.06
N LEU A 64 -11.04 5.67 2.58
CA LEU A 64 -10.92 4.99 3.88
C LEU A 64 -10.70 5.97 5.03
N GLY A 65 -10.16 7.15 4.74
CA GLY A 65 -9.96 8.18 5.74
C GLY A 65 -9.38 9.46 5.16
N ILE A 66 -9.55 10.55 5.91
CA ILE A 66 -8.99 11.87 5.61
C ILE A 66 -8.33 12.36 6.89
N THR A 67 -7.06 12.74 6.81
CA THR A 67 -6.30 13.23 7.97
C THR A 67 -5.64 14.56 7.64
N ALA A 68 -5.58 15.45 8.64
CA ALA A 68 -4.72 16.63 8.56
C ALA A 68 -3.24 16.20 8.59
N PRO A 69 -2.30 17.06 8.15
CA PRO A 69 -0.89 16.81 8.30
C PRO A 69 -0.55 16.61 9.78
N PRO A 70 0.40 15.72 10.11
CA PRO A 70 0.87 15.59 11.47
C PRO A 70 1.46 16.92 11.93
N THR A 71 0.92 17.47 13.02
CA THR A 71 1.57 18.57 13.75
C THR A 71 2.70 17.97 14.56
N HIS A 72 3.88 18.59 14.49
CA HIS A 72 4.98 18.22 15.40
C HIS A 72 4.51 18.43 16.84
N ALA A 73 4.73 17.43 17.70
CA ALA A 73 4.45 17.52 19.13
C ALA A 73 5.47 18.41 19.84
#